data_AF-A0A255TT62-F1
#
_entry.id   AF-A0A255TT62-F1
#
_cell.length_a   1.000
_cell.length_b   1.000
_cell.length_c   1.000
_cell.angle_alpha   90.00
_cell.angle_beta   90.00
_cell.angle_gamma   90.00
#
_symmetry.space_group_name_H-M   'P 1'
#
loop_
_entity.id
_entity.type
_entity.pdbx_description
1 polymer ?
#
loop_
_entity_poly.entity_id
_entity_poly.type
_entity_poly.pdbx_seq_one_letter_code
_entity_poly.pdbx_strand_id
1 'polypeptide(L)'
;MVLSRMFITRSFVLLASVLMATSNVFAKYRTNAEMKRIAGQVLLQNIDKAKPMGRTMELELVKTNDQLAVFNADGYGFVVVNRNDNGRDVLAYSSTNYMENNMPAGFRWWLDATVEALANGYTRDFQADVLKANATVENFITTNWNQYAPYNDKCPEVKGDSRKVKAPTGCTATSMAQILNYYKYPAKGKGKGGYYYVNSDGHGTDTVEVEAPIDGVYQYDVLKDTYTSDETEKDAISTLMFDCGKSAYMTYTAKESGSTYYWAVRGIANNFQYDPYALELYERVFFDDAEWYDKVKRELIDKRPVMYAALTKKNGGHSFLFTGINTEGLVWVNWGWSGLSDGWYAIDQLKPDANLDFCVSHQMIIGFKPQPEPDKDEENKSFWGFSEEENFAIRRANKDAKIQQFVLYNFCWRDFNGRFYLVIENLDTNKAYSVFFSETKENGVDNSIQQYYGLRFIPGNTIKQYYNKATSETIPAGNYRVSIQTQSYGESNLQPVRRSSNKSPYSWFTVDDSGNFEVSNDPPSTGINEVMVDRQYSGASYTLKGIKINSDTPIMSKGLFIRENKIYAK
;
A
#
# COMPACT_ATOMS: atom_id res chain seq x y z
N MET A 1 60.62 5.35 52.51
CA MET A 1 60.01 5.59 53.83
C MET A 1 58.50 5.61 53.63
N VAL A 2 57.80 4.59 54.16
CA VAL A 2 56.34 4.46 54.42
C VAL A 2 55.42 4.55 53.17
N LEU A 3 54.73 3.54 52.62
CA LEU A 3 54.17 2.24 53.02
C LEU A 3 52.97 2.27 54.00
N SER A 4 51.75 2.17 53.47
CA SER A 4 50.57 1.41 53.97
C SER A 4 49.49 1.47 52.86
N ARG A 5 48.92 0.44 52.22
CA ARG A 5 48.44 -0.95 52.50
C ARG A 5 47.21 -1.08 53.41
N MET A 6 46.07 -1.45 52.82
CA MET A 6 45.12 -2.53 53.21
C MET A 6 44.01 -2.64 52.12
N PHE A 7 43.81 -3.71 51.32
CA PHE A 7 43.42 -5.13 51.55
C PHE A 7 41.99 -5.25 52.13
N ILE A 8 40.98 -5.85 51.46
CA ILE A 8 40.68 -7.30 51.25
C ILE A 8 39.29 -7.35 50.49
N THR A 9 38.94 -8.23 49.54
CA THR A 9 38.73 -9.69 49.67
C THR A 9 38.51 -10.38 48.29
N ARG A 10 39.23 -11.51 48.05
CA ARG A 10 38.78 -12.86 47.57
C ARG A 10 37.76 -12.94 46.40
N SER A 11 37.97 -13.66 45.29
CA SER A 11 38.39 -15.07 45.12
C SER A 11 38.54 -15.45 43.63
N PHE A 12 39.47 -16.37 43.32
CA PHE A 12 39.41 -17.50 42.34
C PHE A 12 39.00 -17.21 40.85
N VAL A 13 39.52 -17.79 39.76
CA VAL A 13 40.41 -18.92 39.49
C VAL A 13 40.84 -18.92 38.01
N LEU A 14 42.02 -19.48 37.75
CA LEU A 14 42.56 -20.14 36.55
C LEU A 14 42.08 -19.78 35.11
N LEU A 15 43.11 -19.40 34.35
CA LEU A 15 43.44 -19.71 32.96
C LEU A 15 42.86 -21.04 32.40
N ALA A 16 42.11 -20.97 31.28
CA ALA A 16 41.99 -22.04 30.29
C ALA A 16 41.49 -21.50 28.93
N SER A 17 42.45 -21.31 28.00
CA SER A 17 42.37 -21.45 26.53
C SER A 17 41.00 -21.46 25.84
N VAL A 18 40.75 -20.49 24.93
CA VAL A 18 39.98 -20.75 23.69
C VAL A 18 40.45 -19.82 22.56
N LEU A 19 40.97 -20.40 21.47
CA LEU A 19 40.99 -19.81 20.14
C LEU A 19 39.56 -19.44 19.72
N MET A 20 39.28 -18.18 19.39
CA MET A 20 38.18 -17.85 18.46
C MET A 20 38.73 -16.81 17.49
N ALA A 21 39.17 -17.21 16.30
CA ALA A 21 38.32 -17.59 15.18
C ALA A 21 37.40 -16.42 14.80
N THR A 22 37.88 -15.64 13.84
CA THR A 22 37.10 -14.71 13.04
C THR A 22 35.88 -15.43 12.46
N SER A 23 34.66 -15.03 12.84
CA SER A 23 33.44 -15.45 12.14
C SER A 23 32.93 -14.29 11.28
N ASN A 24 33.07 -14.46 9.97
CA ASN A 24 32.42 -13.66 8.95
C ASN A 24 30.89 -13.75 9.12
N VAL A 25 30.17 -12.63 9.02
CA VAL A 25 28.69 -12.63 8.97
C VAL A 25 28.26 -12.55 7.50
N PHE A 26 28.05 -13.73 6.91
CA PHE A 26 27.24 -13.90 5.70
C PHE A 26 25.79 -14.21 6.13
N ALA A 27 24.81 -14.07 5.23
CA ALA A 27 23.46 -14.59 5.43
C ALA A 27 23.55 -16.03 5.97
N LYS A 28 22.86 -16.31 7.09
CA LYS A 28 23.03 -17.58 7.78
C LYS A 28 22.03 -18.57 7.16
N TYR A 29 22.56 -19.59 6.49
CA TYR A 29 21.73 -20.73 6.12
C TYR A 29 21.08 -21.32 7.38
N ARG A 30 19.75 -21.38 7.40
CA ARG A 30 18.98 -22.08 8.44
C ARG A 30 19.51 -23.50 8.54
N THR A 31 19.81 -23.92 9.75
CA THR A 31 20.17 -25.30 10.06
C THR A 31 18.95 -26.21 9.84
N ASN A 32 19.20 -27.49 9.59
CA ASN A 32 18.12 -28.47 9.48
C ASN A 32 17.22 -28.50 10.74
N ALA A 33 17.79 -28.24 11.92
CA ALA A 33 17.02 -28.15 13.16
C ALA A 33 16.09 -26.92 13.19
N GLU A 34 16.58 -25.75 12.77
CA GLU A 34 15.77 -24.53 12.65
C GLU A 34 14.64 -24.72 11.64
N MET A 35 14.93 -25.28 10.46
CA MET A 35 13.92 -25.54 9.43
C MET A 35 12.90 -26.60 9.85
N LYS A 36 13.35 -27.67 10.51
CA LYS A 36 12.47 -28.70 11.07
C LYS A 36 11.55 -28.11 12.15
N ARG A 37 12.04 -27.18 12.98
CA ARG A 37 11.22 -26.46 13.96
C ARG A 37 10.15 -25.61 13.28
N ILE A 38 10.52 -24.85 12.23
CA ILE A 38 9.59 -24.02 11.44
C ILE A 38 8.50 -24.90 10.81
N ALA A 39 8.89 -25.98 10.12
CA ALA A 39 7.95 -26.90 9.50
C ALA A 39 6.98 -27.50 10.52
N GLY A 40 7.47 -27.86 11.71
CA GLY A 40 6.62 -28.37 12.78
C GLY A 40 5.61 -27.36 13.31
N GLN A 41 6.00 -26.09 13.45
CA GLN A 41 5.09 -25.04 13.88
C GLN A 41 3.96 -24.85 12.87
N VAL A 42 4.27 -24.79 11.57
CA VAL A 42 3.29 -24.63 10.50
C VAL A 42 2.30 -25.80 10.45
N LEU A 43 2.81 -27.04 10.50
CA LEU A 43 1.92 -28.21 10.45
C LEU A 43 1.03 -28.30 11.68
N LEU A 44 1.54 -27.97 12.89
CA LEU A 44 0.74 -27.95 14.12
C LEU A 44 -0.37 -26.89 14.09
N GLN A 45 -0.11 -25.72 13.50
CA GLN A 45 -1.08 -24.64 13.35
C GLN A 45 -2.19 -24.96 12.34
N ASN A 46 -1.90 -25.82 11.35
CA ASN A 46 -2.79 -26.12 10.24
C ASN A 46 -3.34 -27.57 10.25
N ILE A 47 -3.38 -28.22 11.42
CA ILE A 47 -3.95 -29.56 11.57
C ILE A 47 -5.47 -29.51 11.39
N ASP A 48 -6.00 -30.33 10.48
CA ASP A 48 -7.43 -30.63 10.41
C ASP A 48 -7.93 -31.19 11.76
N LYS A 49 -8.86 -30.49 12.40
CA LYS A 49 -9.44 -30.83 13.73
C LYS A 49 -10.07 -32.24 13.81
N ALA A 50 -10.19 -32.95 12.69
CA ALA A 50 -10.72 -34.31 12.58
C ALA A 50 -9.65 -35.43 12.67
N LYS A 51 -8.34 -35.11 12.72
CA LYS A 51 -7.27 -36.13 12.80
C LYS A 51 -6.97 -36.50 14.27
N PRO A 52 -6.78 -37.79 14.59
CA PRO A 52 -6.64 -38.23 15.98
C PRO A 52 -5.38 -37.65 16.65
N MET A 53 -5.58 -36.82 17.68
CA MET A 53 -4.53 -36.41 18.60
C MET A 53 -4.10 -37.63 19.43
N GLY A 54 -2.86 -38.08 19.23
CA GLY A 54 -2.31 -39.23 19.96
C GLY A 54 -1.03 -39.81 19.37
N ARG A 55 -0.65 -39.42 18.15
CA ARG A 55 0.64 -39.78 17.53
C ARG A 55 1.60 -38.59 17.64
N THR A 56 2.84 -38.84 18.05
CA THR A 56 3.91 -37.85 17.95
C THR A 56 4.09 -37.49 16.48
N MET A 57 3.98 -36.20 16.14
CA MET A 57 4.23 -35.71 14.79
C MET A 57 5.73 -35.80 14.50
N GLU A 58 6.12 -36.77 13.68
CA GLU A 58 7.49 -36.94 13.23
C GLU A 58 7.67 -36.28 11.87
N LEU A 59 8.53 -35.25 11.84
CA LEU A 59 8.92 -34.57 10.61
C LEU A 59 10.10 -35.29 9.95
N GLU A 60 9.92 -35.63 8.68
CA GLU A 60 10.92 -36.22 7.79
C GLU A 60 11.35 -35.18 6.74
N LEU A 61 12.66 -34.96 6.57
CA LEU A 61 13.18 -34.15 5.48
C LEU A 61 13.15 -34.98 4.19
N VAL A 62 12.28 -34.63 3.25
CA VAL A 62 12.04 -35.40 2.02
C VAL A 62 12.66 -34.77 0.77
N LYS A 63 13.03 -33.49 0.82
CA LYS A 63 13.81 -32.82 -0.23
C LYS A 63 14.62 -31.68 0.33
N THR A 64 15.79 -31.42 -0.24
CA THR A 64 16.56 -30.20 0.03
C THR A 64 17.48 -29.85 -1.13
N ASN A 65 17.73 -28.57 -1.34
CA ASN A 65 18.77 -28.01 -2.21
C ASN A 65 19.30 -26.72 -1.56
N ASP A 66 20.19 -25.95 -2.19
CA ASP A 66 20.81 -24.77 -1.57
C ASP A 66 19.82 -23.65 -1.17
N GLN A 67 18.60 -23.65 -1.72
CA GLN A 67 17.62 -22.59 -1.53
C GLN A 67 16.46 -22.97 -0.59
N LEU A 68 16.07 -24.25 -0.55
CA LEU A 68 14.92 -24.70 0.23
C LEU A 68 15.04 -26.13 0.78
N ALA A 69 14.16 -26.46 1.71
CA ALA A 69 13.96 -27.80 2.27
C ALA A 69 12.47 -28.14 2.31
N VAL A 70 12.10 -29.39 2.08
CA VAL A 70 10.72 -29.89 2.18
C VAL A 70 10.65 -30.93 3.28
N PHE A 71 9.77 -30.73 4.25
CA PHE A 71 9.50 -31.67 5.33
C PHE A 71 8.11 -32.27 5.17
N ASN A 72 8.01 -33.60 5.22
CA ASN A 72 6.75 -34.31 5.41
C ASN A 72 6.53 -34.57 6.90
N ALA A 73 5.27 -34.68 7.30
CA ALA A 73 4.89 -35.42 8.50
C ALA A 73 3.69 -36.30 8.15
N ASP A 74 3.83 -37.61 8.36
CA ASP A 74 2.84 -38.58 7.93
C ASP A 74 1.47 -38.33 8.55
N GLY A 75 0.48 -38.15 7.69
CA GLY A 75 -0.89 -37.80 8.10
C GLY A 75 -1.09 -36.32 8.41
N TYR A 76 -0.06 -35.48 8.36
CA TYR A 76 -0.14 -34.02 8.59
C TYR A 76 0.16 -33.21 7.33
N GLY A 77 0.90 -33.77 6.38
CA GLY A 77 1.19 -33.18 5.09
C GLY A 77 2.64 -32.70 4.95
N PHE A 78 2.90 -31.65 4.17
CA PHE A 78 4.26 -31.16 3.92
C PHE A 78 4.41 -29.66 4.09
N VAL A 79 5.65 -29.20 4.34
CA VAL A 79 6.05 -27.79 4.36
C VAL A 79 7.33 -27.59 3.55
N VAL A 80 7.35 -26.58 2.69
CA VAL A 80 8.53 -26.08 1.99
C VAL A 80 9.07 -24.88 2.76
N VAL A 81 10.32 -24.97 3.23
CA VAL A 81 11.00 -23.99 4.09
C VAL A 81 12.16 -23.38 3.32
N ASN A 82 12.32 -22.07 3.38
CA ASN A 82 13.47 -21.39 2.80
C ASN A 82 14.74 -21.70 3.62
N ARG A 83 15.86 -21.96 2.96
CA ARG A 83 17.14 -22.21 3.64
C ARG A 83 17.89 -20.95 3.98
N ASN A 84 17.64 -19.84 3.29
CA ASN A 84 18.35 -18.59 3.53
C ASN A 84 17.49 -17.67 4.40
N ASP A 85 18.07 -17.18 5.51
CA ASP A 85 17.37 -16.32 6.47
C ASP A 85 17.07 -14.90 5.94
N ASN A 86 17.56 -14.55 4.76
CA ASN A 86 17.29 -13.29 4.06
C ASN A 86 15.93 -13.21 3.34
N GLY A 87 14.98 -14.10 3.65
CA GLY A 87 13.62 -14.09 3.09
C GLY A 87 12.66 -14.93 3.94
N ARG A 88 11.38 -15.05 3.50
CA ARG A 88 10.31 -15.74 4.25
C ARG A 88 10.73 -17.15 4.70
N ASP A 89 10.50 -17.49 5.97
CA ASP A 89 10.77 -18.81 6.55
C ASP A 89 10.08 -19.95 5.77
N VAL A 90 8.80 -19.78 5.42
CA VAL A 90 7.94 -20.83 4.84
C VAL A 90 7.51 -20.43 3.43
N LEU A 91 7.88 -21.23 2.43
CA LEU A 91 7.58 -20.98 1.02
C LEU A 91 6.23 -21.58 0.57
N ALA A 92 5.84 -22.73 1.14
CA ALA A 92 4.54 -23.38 0.89
C ALA A 92 4.24 -24.45 1.96
N TYR A 93 3.00 -24.90 2.06
CA TYR A 93 2.62 -26.10 2.82
C TYR A 93 1.38 -26.77 2.21
N SER A 94 1.11 -28.03 2.59
CA SER A 94 -0.05 -28.83 2.17
C SER A 94 -0.46 -29.78 3.28
N SER A 95 -1.74 -30.19 3.30
CA SER A 95 -2.27 -31.23 4.21
C SER A 95 -2.05 -32.67 3.69
N THR A 96 -1.55 -32.82 2.47
CA THR A 96 -1.11 -34.08 1.86
C THR A 96 0.41 -34.16 1.82
N ASN A 97 0.98 -35.37 1.84
CA ASN A 97 2.44 -35.56 1.81
C ASN A 97 3.04 -35.18 0.45
N TYR A 98 4.28 -34.68 0.49
CA TYR A 98 5.09 -34.48 -0.70
C TYR A 98 5.49 -35.84 -1.30
N MET A 99 5.23 -36.03 -2.59
CA MET A 99 5.60 -37.24 -3.34
C MET A 99 6.38 -36.86 -4.61
N GLU A 100 7.70 -36.97 -4.58
CA GLU A 100 8.60 -36.57 -5.70
C GLU A 100 8.20 -37.20 -7.05
N ASN A 101 7.84 -38.48 -7.02
CA ASN A 101 7.54 -39.28 -8.21
C ASN A 101 6.08 -39.15 -8.68
N ASN A 102 5.22 -38.50 -7.90
CA ASN A 102 3.80 -38.33 -8.20
C ASN A 102 3.35 -36.87 -7.95
N MET A 103 4.22 -35.94 -8.32
CA MET A 103 4.00 -34.51 -8.12
C MET A 103 3.19 -33.91 -9.28
N PRO A 104 2.14 -33.11 -9.02
CA PRO A 104 1.45 -32.37 -10.07
C PRO A 104 2.42 -31.46 -10.85
N ALA A 105 2.29 -31.44 -12.18
CA ALA A 105 3.21 -30.70 -13.05
C ALA A 105 3.32 -29.21 -12.70
N GLY A 106 2.20 -28.57 -12.29
CA GLY A 106 2.20 -27.17 -11.86
C GLY A 106 2.98 -26.93 -10.55
N PHE A 107 2.93 -27.86 -9.61
CA PHE A 107 3.71 -27.75 -8.37
C PHE A 107 5.21 -28.00 -8.61
N ARG A 108 5.54 -28.91 -9.54
CA ARG A 108 6.93 -29.12 -9.98
C ARG A 108 7.52 -27.85 -10.61
N TRP A 109 6.79 -27.25 -11.56
CA TRP A 109 7.19 -25.99 -12.18
C TRP A 109 7.38 -24.87 -11.14
N TRP A 110 6.45 -24.74 -10.19
CA TRP A 110 6.54 -23.72 -9.13
C TRP A 110 7.77 -23.93 -8.24
N LEU A 111 8.08 -25.18 -7.87
CA LEU A 111 9.25 -25.49 -7.06
C LEU A 111 10.55 -25.14 -7.79
N ASP A 112 10.64 -25.47 -9.07
CA ASP A 112 11.81 -25.18 -9.91
C ASP A 112 12.00 -23.67 -10.09
N ALA A 113 10.93 -22.94 -10.41
CA ALA A 113 10.96 -21.48 -10.55
C ALA A 113 11.30 -20.77 -9.23
N THR A 114 10.84 -21.30 -8.09
CA THR A 114 11.14 -20.75 -6.76
C THR A 114 12.62 -20.94 -6.41
N VAL A 115 13.20 -22.10 -6.72
CA VAL A 115 14.63 -22.37 -6.53
C VAL A 115 15.47 -21.46 -7.41
N GLU A 116 15.10 -21.29 -8.67
CA GLU A 116 15.79 -20.38 -9.59
C GLU A 116 15.73 -18.93 -9.11
N ALA A 117 14.56 -18.46 -8.65
CA ALA A 117 14.40 -17.12 -8.11
C ALA A 117 15.26 -16.88 -6.86
N LEU A 118 15.23 -17.79 -5.89
CA LEU A 118 16.03 -17.70 -4.67
C LEU A 118 17.54 -17.76 -4.97
N ALA A 119 17.96 -18.61 -5.91
CA ALA A 119 19.35 -18.69 -6.36
C ALA A 119 19.83 -17.39 -7.03
N ASN A 120 18.94 -16.67 -7.69
CA ASN A 120 19.19 -15.35 -8.28
C ASN A 120 19.10 -14.20 -7.26
N GLY A 121 19.02 -14.50 -5.95
CA GLY A 121 19.00 -13.51 -4.88
C GLY A 121 17.65 -12.81 -4.72
N TYR A 122 16.56 -13.39 -5.23
CA TYR A 122 15.23 -12.83 -5.09
C TYR A 122 14.73 -12.97 -3.65
N THR A 123 14.93 -11.91 -2.87
CA THR A 123 14.38 -11.76 -1.53
C THR A 123 13.25 -10.75 -1.60
N ARG A 124 12.09 -11.13 -2.15
CA ARG A 124 10.91 -10.30 -1.86
C ARG A 124 10.63 -10.44 -0.38
N ASP A 125 10.95 -9.39 0.36
CA ASP A 125 10.23 -9.07 1.57
C ASP A 125 8.76 -9.00 1.17
N PHE A 126 8.04 -10.07 1.44
CA PHE A 126 6.63 -9.90 1.68
C PHE A 126 6.58 -8.98 2.90
N GLN A 127 6.16 -7.73 2.72
CA GLN A 127 5.92 -6.79 3.83
C GLN A 127 4.71 -7.25 4.69
N ALA A 128 4.59 -8.55 4.99
CA ALA A 128 3.75 -9.06 6.07
C ALA A 128 4.04 -8.27 7.33
N ASP A 129 5.30 -7.92 7.61
CA ASP A 129 5.69 -7.29 8.87
C ASP A 129 5.02 -5.92 9.09
N VAL A 130 4.74 -5.16 8.02
CA VAL A 130 3.96 -3.92 8.13
C VAL A 130 2.49 -4.24 8.48
N LEU A 131 1.93 -5.29 7.86
CA LEU A 131 0.56 -5.75 8.09
C LEU A 131 0.36 -6.60 9.35
N LYS A 132 1.43 -7.09 9.99
CA LYS A 132 1.34 -7.88 11.22
C LYS A 132 0.61 -7.05 12.27
N ALA A 133 -0.63 -7.43 12.54
CA ALA A 133 -1.42 -6.84 13.60
C ALA A 133 -1.00 -7.49 14.93
N ASN A 134 -1.02 -6.72 16.02
CA ASN A 134 -0.72 -7.25 17.37
C ASN A 134 -1.74 -8.33 17.79
N ALA A 135 -2.94 -8.28 17.22
CA ALA A 135 -4.00 -9.25 17.39
C ALA A 135 -4.84 -9.33 16.11
N THR A 136 -5.48 -10.47 15.88
CA THR A 136 -6.42 -10.64 14.78
C THR A 136 -7.68 -9.80 15.00
N VAL A 137 -8.03 -8.98 14.01
CA VAL A 137 -9.37 -8.42 13.83
C VAL A 137 -10.12 -9.32 12.87
N GLU A 138 -11.05 -10.12 13.41
CA GLU A 138 -11.93 -10.98 12.62
C GLU A 138 -12.83 -10.16 11.68
N ASN A 139 -13.39 -10.83 10.66
CA ASN A 139 -14.37 -10.23 9.77
C ASN A 139 -15.50 -9.54 10.57
N PHE A 140 -15.62 -8.22 10.44
CA PHE A 140 -16.66 -7.44 11.12
C PHE A 140 -17.87 -7.08 10.25
N ILE A 141 -17.90 -7.49 8.99
CA ILE A 141 -19.09 -7.38 8.12
C ILE A 141 -19.63 -8.78 7.84
N THR A 142 -20.80 -9.09 8.39
CA THR A 142 -21.41 -10.43 8.35
C THR A 142 -22.22 -10.72 7.09
N THR A 143 -22.58 -9.67 6.33
CA THR A 143 -23.38 -9.82 5.11
C THR A 143 -22.61 -10.59 4.05
N ASN A 144 -23.30 -11.52 3.40
CA ASN A 144 -22.83 -12.29 2.25
C ASN A 144 -23.77 -11.98 1.07
N TRP A 145 -23.76 -10.72 0.63
CA TRP A 145 -24.64 -10.26 -0.42
C TRP A 145 -24.12 -10.59 -1.82
N ASN A 146 -24.99 -10.48 -2.83
CA ASN A 146 -24.68 -10.77 -4.22
C ASN A 146 -25.15 -9.61 -5.13
N GLN A 147 -25.04 -9.82 -6.44
CA GLN A 147 -25.43 -8.86 -7.46
C GLN A 147 -26.67 -9.26 -8.25
N TYR A 148 -27.14 -10.52 -8.14
CA TYR A 148 -28.32 -11.02 -8.85
C TYR A 148 -29.56 -11.02 -7.96
N ALA A 149 -30.64 -11.68 -8.37
CA ALA A 149 -31.87 -11.67 -7.59
C ALA A 149 -31.65 -12.28 -6.18
N PRO A 150 -32.25 -11.71 -5.12
CA PRO A 150 -33.20 -10.58 -5.15
C PRO A 150 -32.55 -9.18 -5.07
N TYR A 151 -31.22 -9.09 -4.96
CA TYR A 151 -30.48 -7.84 -4.76
C TYR A 151 -30.71 -6.83 -5.90
N ASN A 152 -30.95 -7.30 -7.13
CA ASN A 152 -31.15 -6.47 -8.31
C ASN A 152 -32.61 -6.29 -8.76
N ASP A 153 -33.60 -6.63 -7.93
CA ASP A 153 -35.02 -6.58 -8.33
C ASP A 153 -35.46 -5.18 -8.82
N LYS A 154 -34.83 -4.11 -8.31
CA LYS A 154 -35.07 -2.71 -8.73
C LYS A 154 -34.13 -2.18 -9.81
N CYS A 155 -33.07 -2.91 -10.18
CA CYS A 155 -32.20 -2.53 -11.29
C CYS A 155 -32.96 -2.50 -12.62
N PRO A 156 -32.49 -1.74 -13.63
CA PRO A 156 -33.16 -1.65 -14.91
C PRO A 156 -33.19 -2.99 -15.65
N GLU A 157 -34.21 -3.18 -16.48
CA GLU A 157 -34.21 -4.24 -17.48
C GLU A 157 -33.38 -3.81 -18.68
N VAL A 158 -32.46 -4.66 -19.10
CA VAL A 158 -31.56 -4.45 -20.21
C VAL A 158 -31.68 -5.58 -21.22
N LYS A 159 -31.26 -5.37 -22.46
CA LYS A 159 -31.30 -6.44 -23.46
C LYS A 159 -30.24 -7.49 -23.14
N GLY A 160 -30.67 -8.72 -22.85
CA GLY A 160 -29.83 -9.90 -22.88
C GLY A 160 -29.85 -10.60 -24.24
N ASP A 161 -29.09 -11.68 -24.36
CA ASP A 161 -28.84 -12.38 -25.64
C ASP A 161 -30.13 -12.87 -26.33
N SER A 162 -31.19 -13.20 -25.58
CA SER A 162 -32.46 -13.70 -26.13
C SER A 162 -33.72 -13.06 -25.55
N ARG A 163 -33.60 -12.27 -24.48
CA ARG A 163 -34.73 -11.61 -23.80
C ARG A 163 -34.22 -10.43 -22.97
N LYS A 164 -35.12 -9.54 -22.56
CA LYS A 164 -34.81 -8.58 -21.50
C LYS A 164 -34.51 -9.32 -20.20
N VAL A 165 -33.47 -8.87 -19.51
CA VAL A 165 -33.04 -9.39 -18.21
C VAL A 165 -32.84 -8.24 -17.24
N LYS A 166 -33.04 -8.49 -15.95
CA LYS A 166 -32.63 -7.54 -14.91
C LYS A 166 -31.12 -7.47 -14.87
N ALA A 167 -30.56 -6.28 -15.03
CA ALA A 167 -29.13 -6.06 -14.91
C ALA A 167 -28.67 -6.40 -13.48
N PRO A 168 -27.48 -6.99 -13.27
CA PRO A 168 -26.93 -7.16 -11.93
C PRO A 168 -26.69 -5.80 -11.26
N THR A 169 -26.65 -5.76 -9.93
CA THR A 169 -26.41 -4.52 -9.16
C THR A 169 -25.09 -3.85 -9.52
N GLY A 170 -24.06 -4.65 -9.80
CA GLY A 170 -22.67 -4.23 -9.96
C GLY A 170 -21.88 -4.36 -8.66
N CYS A 171 -20.61 -4.79 -8.77
CA CYS A 171 -19.75 -5.06 -7.63
C CYS A 171 -19.54 -3.83 -6.74
N THR A 172 -19.35 -2.65 -7.34
CA THR A 172 -19.23 -1.37 -6.62
C THR A 172 -20.47 -1.08 -5.77
N ALA A 173 -21.68 -1.29 -6.32
CA ALA A 173 -22.93 -1.06 -5.57
C ALA A 173 -23.11 -2.06 -4.43
N THR A 174 -22.75 -3.33 -4.64
CA THR A 174 -22.77 -4.36 -3.58
C THR A 174 -21.80 -4.03 -2.45
N SER A 175 -20.57 -3.63 -2.75
CA SER A 175 -19.58 -3.18 -1.76
C SER A 175 -20.11 -1.98 -0.95
N MET A 176 -20.66 -0.97 -1.64
CA MET A 176 -21.26 0.21 -0.98
C MET A 176 -22.40 -0.19 -0.05
N ALA A 177 -23.35 -1.00 -0.53
CA ALA A 177 -24.51 -1.42 0.25
C ALA A 177 -24.12 -2.16 1.53
N GLN A 178 -23.14 -3.06 1.45
CA GLN A 178 -22.63 -3.79 2.63
C GLN A 178 -22.01 -2.83 3.67
N ILE A 179 -21.30 -1.79 3.23
CA ILE A 179 -20.75 -0.75 4.13
C ILE A 179 -21.86 0.08 4.77
N LEU A 180 -22.84 0.54 3.98
CA LEU A 180 -23.99 1.30 4.50
C LEU A 180 -24.77 0.49 5.53
N ASN A 181 -24.91 -0.82 5.32
CA ASN A 181 -25.55 -1.73 6.28
C ASN A 181 -24.72 -1.93 7.55
N TYR A 182 -23.39 -2.05 7.43
CA TYR A 182 -22.50 -2.17 8.57
C TYR A 182 -22.64 -0.97 9.53
N TYR A 183 -22.65 0.24 8.99
CA TYR A 183 -22.86 1.46 9.79
C TYR A 183 -24.33 1.76 10.08
N LYS A 184 -25.27 1.09 9.41
CA LYS A 184 -26.71 1.39 9.40
C LYS A 184 -26.99 2.87 9.14
N TYR A 185 -26.29 3.44 8.15
CA TYR A 185 -26.30 4.86 7.86
C TYR A 185 -26.21 5.14 6.35
N PRO A 186 -26.95 6.15 5.84
CA PRO A 186 -27.90 7.04 6.53
C PRO A 186 -29.30 6.43 6.65
N ALA A 187 -30.22 7.00 7.41
CA ALA A 187 -31.62 6.53 7.40
C ALA A 187 -32.33 6.76 6.04
N LYS A 188 -31.88 7.75 5.28
CA LYS A 188 -32.43 8.13 3.98
C LYS A 188 -31.34 8.73 3.10
N GLY A 189 -31.30 8.34 1.82
CA GLY A 189 -30.45 8.99 0.84
C GLY A 189 -30.95 10.39 0.43
N LYS A 190 -30.07 11.20 -0.18
CA LYS A 190 -30.42 12.55 -0.62
C LYS A 190 -29.80 12.90 -1.97
N GLY A 191 -30.45 13.83 -2.66
CA GLY A 191 -29.89 14.52 -3.82
C GLY A 191 -30.20 13.81 -5.13
N LYS A 192 -29.31 13.97 -6.10
CA LYS A 192 -29.43 13.39 -7.43
C LYS A 192 -28.31 12.40 -7.66
N GLY A 193 -28.58 11.39 -8.46
CA GLY A 193 -27.60 10.52 -9.08
C GLY A 193 -28.05 10.23 -10.51
N GLY A 194 -27.56 9.13 -11.05
CA GLY A 194 -27.96 8.67 -12.36
C GLY A 194 -27.41 7.29 -12.67
N TYR A 195 -27.74 6.76 -13.83
CA TYR A 195 -27.15 5.52 -14.30
C TYR A 195 -27.23 5.46 -15.81
N TYR A 196 -26.36 4.63 -16.38
CA TYR A 196 -26.39 4.30 -17.80
C TYR A 196 -26.95 2.90 -17.95
N TYR A 197 -27.66 2.65 -19.04
CA TYR A 197 -27.97 1.30 -19.45
C TYR A 197 -27.89 1.18 -20.97
N VAL A 198 -27.49 0.01 -21.46
CA VAL A 198 -27.44 -0.25 -22.90
C VAL A 198 -28.86 -0.58 -23.35
N ASN A 199 -29.50 0.35 -24.05
CA ASN A 199 -30.77 0.10 -24.71
C ASN A 199 -30.49 -0.51 -26.09
N SER A 200 -31.21 -1.54 -26.51
CA SER A 200 -30.96 -2.08 -27.85
C SER A 200 -32.22 -2.63 -28.51
N ASP A 201 -32.98 -1.73 -29.10
CA ASP A 201 -34.04 -2.08 -30.05
C ASP A 201 -33.51 -2.48 -31.44
N GLY A 202 -32.20 -2.73 -31.59
CA GLY A 202 -31.69 -3.55 -32.69
C GLY A 202 -30.50 -3.01 -33.48
N HIS A 203 -30.12 -1.73 -33.33
CA HIS A 203 -29.02 -1.16 -34.13
C HIS A 203 -28.23 -0.09 -33.35
N GLY A 204 -27.30 -0.50 -32.48
CA GLY A 204 -26.37 0.43 -31.82
C GLY A 204 -25.91 0.02 -30.42
N THR A 205 -24.78 0.59 -30.00
CA THR A 205 -24.22 0.58 -28.62
C THR A 205 -24.78 1.75 -27.79
N ASP A 206 -26.01 2.19 -28.09
CA ASP A 206 -26.57 3.41 -27.51
C ASP A 206 -26.78 3.22 -26.00
N THR A 207 -25.91 3.88 -25.24
CA THR A 207 -26.05 4.00 -23.80
C THR A 207 -27.05 5.11 -23.52
N VAL A 208 -28.08 4.80 -22.76
CA VAL A 208 -29.06 5.79 -22.31
C VAL A 208 -28.65 6.21 -20.91
N GLU A 209 -28.44 7.52 -20.75
CA GLU A 209 -28.26 8.14 -19.44
C GLU A 209 -29.62 8.45 -18.83
N VAL A 210 -29.79 8.07 -17.57
CA VAL A 210 -30.97 8.36 -16.76
C VAL A 210 -30.54 9.11 -15.52
N GLU A 211 -30.95 10.37 -15.41
CA GLU A 211 -30.90 11.08 -14.14
C GLU A 211 -31.98 10.54 -13.20
N ALA A 212 -31.64 10.31 -11.94
CA ALA A 212 -32.58 9.77 -10.97
C ALA A 212 -32.34 10.37 -9.57
N PRO A 213 -33.41 10.59 -8.78
CA PRO A 213 -33.24 11.01 -7.40
C PRO A 213 -32.62 9.88 -6.56
N ILE A 214 -31.89 10.27 -5.52
CA ILE A 214 -31.53 9.38 -4.41
C ILE A 214 -32.39 9.78 -3.21
N ASP A 215 -33.44 9.01 -2.97
CA ASP A 215 -34.48 9.32 -1.98
C ASP A 215 -34.99 8.09 -1.22
N GLY A 216 -34.32 6.94 -1.37
CA GLY A 216 -34.66 5.71 -0.66
C GLY A 216 -34.57 5.87 0.85
N VAL A 217 -35.49 5.22 1.56
CA VAL A 217 -35.52 5.10 3.02
C VAL A 217 -35.03 3.70 3.36
N TYR A 218 -33.91 3.61 4.09
CA TYR A 218 -33.20 2.35 4.28
C TYR A 218 -33.61 1.69 5.60
N GLN A 219 -34.22 0.51 5.50
CA GLN A 219 -34.73 -0.25 6.63
C GLN A 219 -33.69 -1.27 7.11
N TYR A 220 -32.55 -0.83 7.64
CA TYR A 220 -31.43 -1.72 7.99
C TYR A 220 -31.80 -2.85 8.96
N ASP A 221 -32.75 -2.62 9.86
CA ASP A 221 -33.14 -3.62 10.87
C ASP A 221 -33.91 -4.82 10.29
N VAL A 222 -34.42 -4.72 9.06
CA VAL A 222 -35.02 -5.86 8.35
C VAL A 222 -34.04 -6.51 7.37
N LEU A 223 -32.85 -5.94 7.19
CA LEU A 223 -31.86 -6.50 6.28
C LEU A 223 -31.21 -7.75 6.88
N LYS A 224 -31.13 -8.81 6.06
CA LYS A 224 -30.54 -10.11 6.44
C LYS A 224 -29.11 -10.22 5.93
N ASP A 225 -28.30 -11.06 6.57
CA ASP A 225 -26.94 -11.34 6.10
C ASP A 225 -26.93 -12.07 4.74
N THR A 226 -27.97 -12.85 4.43
CA THR A 226 -28.13 -13.59 3.18
C THR A 226 -29.58 -13.59 2.75
N TYR A 227 -29.81 -13.68 1.43
CA TYR A 227 -31.15 -13.73 0.85
C TYR A 227 -31.35 -14.92 -0.09
N THR A 228 -32.58 -15.45 -0.11
CA THR A 228 -33.11 -16.26 -1.22
C THR A 228 -34.12 -15.46 -2.04
N SER A 229 -34.53 -15.96 -3.21
CA SER A 229 -35.42 -15.23 -4.13
C SER A 229 -36.82 -14.92 -3.56
N ASP A 230 -37.27 -15.68 -2.57
CA ASP A 230 -38.67 -15.70 -2.13
C ASP A 230 -38.91 -14.89 -0.86
N GLU A 231 -37.90 -14.18 -0.37
CA GLU A 231 -37.98 -13.45 0.90
C GLU A 231 -38.80 -12.16 0.81
N THR A 232 -39.54 -11.86 1.88
CA THR A 232 -40.41 -10.67 1.99
C THR A 232 -39.62 -9.37 2.08
N GLU A 233 -38.39 -9.41 2.60
CA GLU A 233 -37.54 -8.23 2.82
C GLU A 233 -36.78 -7.80 1.54
N LYS A 234 -37.02 -8.46 0.40
CA LYS A 234 -36.31 -8.19 -0.86
C LYS A 234 -36.43 -6.77 -1.40
N ASP A 235 -37.55 -6.10 -1.10
CA ASP A 235 -37.74 -4.70 -1.52
C ASP A 235 -36.77 -3.74 -0.83
N ALA A 236 -36.46 -4.00 0.45
CA ALA A 236 -35.53 -3.18 1.22
C ALA A 236 -34.10 -3.29 0.69
N ILE A 237 -33.61 -4.53 0.47
CA ILE A 237 -32.26 -4.76 -0.04
C ILE A 237 -32.10 -4.28 -1.49
N SER A 238 -33.08 -4.51 -2.36
CA SER A 238 -33.03 -4.05 -3.74
C SER A 238 -33.13 -2.53 -3.87
N THR A 239 -33.83 -1.86 -2.95
CA THR A 239 -33.83 -0.38 -2.84
C THR A 239 -32.44 0.14 -2.48
N LEU A 240 -31.81 -0.41 -1.44
CA LEU A 240 -30.46 -0.01 -1.03
C LEU A 240 -29.43 -0.23 -2.16
N MET A 241 -29.46 -1.42 -2.79
CA MET A 241 -28.56 -1.76 -3.89
C MET A 241 -28.73 -0.84 -5.10
N PHE A 242 -29.98 -0.58 -5.50
CA PHE A 242 -30.25 0.26 -6.65
C PHE A 242 -29.86 1.72 -6.39
N ASP A 243 -30.11 2.26 -5.18
CA ASP A 243 -29.66 3.58 -4.79
C ASP A 243 -28.13 3.70 -4.77
N CYS A 244 -27.42 2.66 -4.30
CA CYS A 244 -25.96 2.60 -4.40
C CYS A 244 -25.51 2.70 -5.87
N GLY A 245 -26.10 1.91 -6.76
CA GLY A 245 -25.80 1.96 -8.19
C GLY A 245 -26.10 3.33 -8.83
N LYS A 246 -27.25 3.94 -8.51
CA LYS A 246 -27.60 5.28 -8.99
C LYS A 246 -26.65 6.36 -8.48
N SER A 247 -26.23 6.29 -7.22
CA SER A 247 -25.30 7.28 -6.65
C SER A 247 -23.91 7.21 -7.29
N ALA A 248 -23.54 6.03 -7.79
CA ALA A 248 -22.26 5.77 -8.41
C ALA A 248 -22.32 5.82 -9.95
N TYR A 249 -23.38 6.33 -10.57
CA TYR A 249 -23.48 6.41 -12.05
C TYR A 249 -23.21 5.05 -12.74
N MET A 250 -23.80 3.99 -12.19
CA MET A 250 -23.60 2.61 -12.65
C MET A 250 -23.93 2.46 -14.14
N THR A 251 -23.07 1.77 -14.89
CA THR A 251 -23.39 1.28 -16.23
C THR A 251 -23.95 -0.13 -16.13
N TYR A 252 -25.26 -0.26 -16.31
CA TYR A 252 -25.98 -1.52 -16.26
C TYR A 252 -25.95 -2.25 -17.61
N THR A 253 -25.48 -3.50 -17.60
CA THR A 253 -25.55 -4.41 -18.78
C THR A 253 -26.14 -5.76 -18.39
N ALA A 254 -26.36 -6.64 -19.37
CA ALA A 254 -27.05 -7.91 -19.14
C ALA A 254 -26.26 -8.92 -18.29
N LYS A 255 -24.92 -8.82 -18.28
CA LYS A 255 -24.04 -9.83 -17.67
C LYS A 255 -23.26 -9.28 -16.48
N GLU A 256 -22.82 -8.04 -16.58
CA GLU A 256 -22.03 -7.34 -15.57
C GLU A 256 -22.42 -5.86 -15.52
N SER A 257 -22.30 -5.22 -14.36
CA SER A 257 -22.54 -3.78 -14.21
C SER A 257 -21.34 -3.16 -13.51
N GLY A 258 -20.88 -2.02 -14.02
CA GLY A 258 -19.63 -1.39 -13.59
C GLY A 258 -19.76 0.10 -13.32
N SER A 259 -18.97 0.59 -12.36
CA SER A 259 -18.80 2.00 -12.04
C SER A 259 -17.36 2.24 -11.54
N THR A 260 -16.87 3.46 -11.69
CA THR A 260 -15.56 3.88 -11.20
C THR A 260 -15.62 4.27 -9.72
N TYR A 261 -14.50 4.14 -9.01
CA TYR A 261 -14.40 4.56 -7.61
C TYR A 261 -14.54 6.07 -7.42
N TYR A 262 -14.31 6.87 -8.46
CA TYR A 262 -14.61 8.30 -8.48
C TYR A 262 -16.09 8.59 -8.19
N TRP A 263 -17.00 7.92 -8.91
CA TRP A 263 -18.43 8.10 -8.69
C TRP A 263 -18.88 7.45 -7.39
N ALA A 264 -18.32 6.30 -7.03
CA ALA A 264 -18.63 5.63 -5.77
C ALA A 264 -18.35 6.53 -4.56
N VAL A 265 -17.15 7.09 -4.42
CA VAL A 265 -16.79 7.94 -3.28
C VAL A 265 -17.62 9.22 -3.24
N ARG A 266 -17.94 9.81 -4.41
CA ARG A 266 -18.86 10.97 -4.49
C ARG A 266 -20.27 10.61 -4.08
N GLY A 267 -20.77 9.43 -4.43
CA GLY A 267 -22.07 8.93 -3.98
C GLY A 267 -22.11 8.74 -2.46
N ILE A 268 -21.06 8.12 -1.89
CA ILE A 268 -20.89 7.93 -0.45
C ILE A 268 -20.89 9.27 0.29
N ALA A 269 -20.11 10.24 -0.17
CA ALA A 269 -20.04 11.57 0.45
C ALA A 269 -21.35 12.36 0.28
N ASN A 270 -21.81 12.53 -0.96
CA ASN A 270 -22.86 13.52 -1.27
C ASN A 270 -24.28 12.97 -1.11
N ASN A 271 -24.51 11.71 -1.49
CA ASN A 271 -25.83 11.11 -1.47
C ASN A 271 -26.11 10.34 -0.17
N PHE A 272 -25.08 9.66 0.36
CA PHE A 272 -25.16 8.92 1.62
C PHE A 272 -24.59 9.68 2.81
N GLN A 273 -24.12 10.90 2.62
CA GLN A 273 -23.83 11.87 3.68
C GLN A 273 -22.73 11.43 4.66
N TYR A 274 -21.73 10.69 4.17
CA TYR A 274 -20.51 10.40 4.92
C TYR A 274 -19.56 11.61 4.91
N ASP A 275 -18.64 11.64 5.88
CA ASP A 275 -17.74 12.76 6.09
C ASP A 275 -16.86 12.98 4.85
N PRO A 276 -17.02 14.12 4.14
CA PRO A 276 -16.34 14.33 2.86
C PRO A 276 -14.83 14.59 3.03
N TYR A 277 -14.34 14.89 4.22
CA TYR A 277 -12.92 15.16 4.48
C TYR A 277 -12.20 13.94 5.07
N ALA A 278 -12.94 13.05 5.75
CA ALA A 278 -12.41 11.75 6.15
C ALA A 278 -12.27 10.78 4.97
N LEU A 279 -13.18 10.83 3.99
CA LEU A 279 -13.15 9.94 2.83
C LEU A 279 -11.96 10.21 1.92
N GLU A 280 -11.19 9.18 1.63
CA GLU A 280 -10.02 9.26 0.75
C GLU A 280 -10.08 8.19 -0.34
N LEU A 281 -9.76 8.58 -1.57
CA LEU A 281 -9.59 7.68 -2.71
C LEU A 281 -8.11 7.66 -3.09
N TYR A 282 -7.48 6.50 -2.96
CA TYR A 282 -6.08 6.32 -3.30
C TYR A 282 -5.89 5.29 -4.41
N GLU A 283 -4.85 5.50 -5.21
CA GLU A 283 -4.40 4.56 -6.24
C GLU A 283 -3.03 4.02 -5.87
N ARG A 284 -2.87 2.70 -5.93
CA ARG A 284 -1.67 1.98 -5.48
C ARG A 284 -0.40 2.47 -6.13
N VAL A 285 -0.46 2.96 -7.38
CA VAL A 285 0.70 3.36 -8.17
C VAL A 285 1.51 4.51 -7.56
N PHE A 286 0.93 5.29 -6.64
CA PHE A 286 1.55 6.47 -6.00
C PHE A 286 2.13 6.22 -4.61
N PHE A 287 2.08 4.98 -4.12
CA PHE A 287 2.52 4.61 -2.79
C PHE A 287 3.57 3.51 -2.88
N ASP A 288 4.45 3.40 -1.89
CA ASP A 288 5.20 2.15 -1.70
C ASP A 288 4.33 1.11 -0.98
N ASP A 289 4.82 -0.13 -0.85
CA ASP A 289 4.07 -1.19 -0.15
C ASP A 289 3.78 -0.80 1.30
N ALA A 290 4.69 -0.11 1.99
CA ALA A 290 4.57 0.15 3.42
C ALA A 290 3.50 1.20 3.69
N GLU A 291 3.50 2.30 2.93
CA GLU A 291 2.46 3.33 2.99
C GLU A 291 1.09 2.76 2.63
N TRP A 292 1.00 1.92 1.58
CA TRP A 292 -0.27 1.33 1.15
C TRP A 292 -0.83 0.37 2.20
N TYR A 293 0.01 -0.50 2.74
CA TYR A 293 -0.37 -1.50 3.73
C TYR A 293 -0.72 -0.87 5.08
N ASP A 294 0.02 0.16 5.51
CA ASP A 294 -0.28 0.89 6.74
C ASP A 294 -1.66 1.58 6.69
N LYS A 295 -2.05 2.14 5.54
CA LYS A 295 -3.40 2.70 5.34
C LYS A 295 -4.48 1.63 5.52
N VAL A 296 -4.32 0.47 4.89
CA VAL A 296 -5.26 -0.65 5.04
C VAL A 296 -5.32 -1.12 6.49
N LYS A 297 -4.16 -1.33 7.12
CA LYS A 297 -4.06 -1.79 8.51
C LYS A 297 -4.75 -0.85 9.48
N ARG A 298 -4.53 0.46 9.38
CA ARG A 298 -5.13 1.46 10.28
C ARG A 298 -6.67 1.41 10.24
N GLU A 299 -7.24 1.31 9.06
CA GLU A 299 -8.70 1.17 8.91
C GLU A 299 -9.21 -0.12 9.55
N LEU A 300 -8.56 -1.25 9.26
CA LEU A 300 -9.02 -2.55 9.75
C LEU A 300 -8.85 -2.71 11.27
N ILE A 301 -7.77 -2.18 11.86
CA ILE A 301 -7.59 -2.14 13.33
C ILE A 301 -8.74 -1.37 13.99
N ASP A 302 -9.16 -0.27 13.38
CA ASP A 302 -10.27 0.55 13.87
C ASP A 302 -11.65 0.01 13.45
N LYS A 303 -11.71 -1.18 12.86
CA LYS A 303 -12.93 -1.82 12.33
C LYS A 303 -13.69 -0.93 11.34
N ARG A 304 -12.95 -0.17 10.52
CA ARG A 304 -13.47 0.54 9.36
C ARG A 304 -13.20 -0.30 8.11
N PRO A 305 -14.23 -0.61 7.29
CA PRO A 305 -14.03 -1.40 6.08
C PRO A 305 -13.22 -0.64 5.05
N VAL A 306 -12.35 -1.35 4.33
CA VAL A 306 -11.65 -0.80 3.16
C VAL A 306 -12.40 -1.26 1.92
N MET A 307 -12.98 -0.31 1.17
CA MET A 307 -13.58 -0.63 -0.12
C MET A 307 -12.47 -0.66 -1.17
N TYR A 308 -12.22 -1.82 -1.77
CA TYR A 308 -11.01 -2.08 -2.54
C TYR A 308 -11.35 -2.55 -3.96
N ALA A 309 -10.65 -2.04 -4.96
CA ALA A 309 -10.81 -2.45 -6.34
C ALA A 309 -9.46 -2.75 -6.98
N ALA A 310 -9.46 -3.66 -7.93
CA ALA A 310 -8.30 -3.97 -8.74
C ALA A 310 -8.75 -4.57 -10.08
N LEU A 311 -7.84 -4.53 -11.05
CA LEU A 311 -8.02 -5.13 -12.36
C LEU A 311 -7.22 -6.44 -12.46
N THR A 312 -7.73 -7.33 -13.30
CA THR A 312 -6.93 -8.42 -13.86
C THR A 312 -6.03 -7.92 -14.98
N LYS A 313 -5.02 -8.71 -15.37
CA LYS A 313 -4.16 -8.41 -16.53
C LYS A 313 -4.92 -8.27 -17.87
N LYS A 314 -6.16 -8.77 -17.93
CA LYS A 314 -7.05 -8.68 -19.09
C LYS A 314 -8.05 -7.53 -18.99
N ASN A 315 -7.80 -6.56 -18.10
CA ASN A 315 -8.65 -5.40 -17.83
C ASN A 315 -10.07 -5.73 -17.31
N GLY A 316 -10.30 -6.94 -16.79
CA GLY A 316 -11.51 -7.23 -16.01
C GLY A 316 -11.37 -6.64 -14.62
N GLY A 317 -12.23 -5.68 -14.26
CA GLY A 317 -12.20 -5.00 -12.96
C GLY A 317 -13.21 -5.56 -11.97
N HIS A 318 -12.89 -5.47 -10.67
CA HIS A 318 -13.79 -5.88 -9.60
C HIS A 318 -13.64 -4.99 -8.36
N SER A 319 -14.72 -4.89 -7.59
CA SER A 319 -14.80 -4.19 -6.31
C SER A 319 -15.20 -5.17 -5.22
N PHE A 320 -14.52 -5.11 -4.08
CA PHE A 320 -14.70 -5.98 -2.93
C PHE A 320 -14.29 -5.25 -1.64
N LEU A 321 -14.48 -5.89 -0.48
CA LEU A 321 -14.19 -5.28 0.81
C LEU A 321 -13.06 -6.02 1.53
N PHE A 322 -12.19 -5.26 2.19
CA PHE A 322 -11.39 -5.79 3.30
C PHE A 322 -12.08 -5.47 4.62
N THR A 323 -12.27 -6.49 5.45
CA THR A 323 -13.11 -6.39 6.66
C THR A 323 -12.51 -7.12 7.87
N GLY A 324 -11.24 -7.48 7.81
CA GLY A 324 -10.48 -8.07 8.92
C GLY A 324 -8.99 -8.12 8.59
N ILE A 325 -8.14 -8.23 9.60
CA ILE A 325 -6.68 -8.39 9.46
C ILE A 325 -6.16 -9.34 10.54
N ASN A 326 -5.35 -10.34 10.18
CA ASN A 326 -4.84 -11.33 11.13
C ASN A 326 -3.37 -11.08 11.54
N THR A 327 -2.88 -11.84 12.51
CA THR A 327 -1.50 -11.73 13.00
C THR A 327 -0.42 -12.11 11.98
N GLU A 328 -0.81 -12.72 10.85
CA GLU A 328 0.08 -13.05 9.74
C GLU A 328 0.11 -11.94 8.67
N GLY A 329 -0.70 -10.89 8.85
CA GLY A 329 -0.83 -9.78 7.90
C GLY A 329 -1.72 -10.09 6.71
N LEU A 330 -2.55 -11.14 6.77
CA LEU A 330 -3.59 -11.40 5.78
C LEU A 330 -4.82 -10.55 6.09
N VAL A 331 -5.52 -10.11 5.04
CA VAL A 331 -6.79 -9.40 5.15
C VAL A 331 -7.96 -10.33 4.86
N TRP A 332 -9.06 -10.19 5.60
CA TRP A 332 -10.31 -10.87 5.24
C TRP A 332 -10.95 -10.14 4.07
N VAL A 333 -11.19 -10.86 2.97
CA VAL A 333 -11.82 -10.33 1.76
C VAL A 333 -13.25 -10.85 1.66
N ASN A 334 -14.19 -9.93 1.49
CA ASN A 334 -15.56 -10.21 1.06
C ASN A 334 -15.73 -9.78 -0.40
N TRP A 335 -15.93 -10.75 -1.29
CA TRP A 335 -15.97 -10.54 -2.75
C TRP A 335 -17.33 -10.06 -3.27
N GLY A 336 -18.37 -10.06 -2.42
CA GLY A 336 -19.74 -9.71 -2.83
C GLY A 336 -20.40 -10.77 -3.72
N TRP A 337 -20.04 -12.05 -3.53
CA TRP A 337 -20.56 -13.20 -4.29
C TRP A 337 -21.23 -14.25 -3.41
N SER A 338 -22.05 -13.81 -2.46
CA SER A 338 -22.71 -14.72 -1.49
C SER A 338 -21.75 -15.58 -0.66
N GLY A 339 -20.61 -15.01 -0.28
CA GLY A 339 -19.57 -15.71 0.48
C GLY A 339 -18.68 -16.62 -0.35
N LEU A 340 -18.93 -16.75 -1.67
CA LEU A 340 -18.06 -17.52 -2.55
C LEU A 340 -16.67 -16.88 -2.61
N SER A 341 -15.65 -17.68 -2.30
CA SER A 341 -14.24 -17.30 -2.24
C SER A 341 -13.87 -16.32 -1.13
N ASP A 342 -14.78 -15.96 -0.22
CA ASP A 342 -14.44 -15.11 0.93
C ASP A 342 -13.42 -15.80 1.83
N GLY A 343 -12.53 -15.02 2.46
CA GLY A 343 -11.51 -15.57 3.34
C GLY A 343 -10.28 -14.69 3.53
N TRP A 344 -9.20 -15.27 4.05
CA TRP A 344 -7.94 -14.58 4.31
C TRP A 344 -7.04 -14.56 3.07
N TYR A 345 -6.67 -13.36 2.62
CA TYR A 345 -5.80 -13.15 1.46
C TYR A 345 -4.62 -12.24 1.80
N ALA A 346 -3.52 -12.45 1.08
CA ALA A 346 -2.49 -11.43 1.00
C ALA A 346 -2.92 -10.34 0.00
N ILE A 347 -2.66 -9.07 0.30
CA ILE A 347 -3.06 -7.94 -0.55
C ILE A 347 -2.40 -8.02 -1.95
N ASP A 348 -1.21 -8.59 -2.05
CA ASP A 348 -0.50 -8.82 -3.32
C ASP A 348 -0.89 -10.14 -4.02
N GLN A 349 -1.81 -10.93 -3.45
CA GLN A 349 -2.32 -12.20 -3.99
C GLN A 349 -3.87 -12.26 -3.89
N LEU A 350 -4.55 -11.32 -4.53
CA LEU A 350 -6.01 -11.25 -4.57
C LEU A 350 -6.58 -12.16 -5.68
N LYS A 351 -6.58 -13.47 -5.41
CA LYS A 351 -6.96 -14.54 -6.34
C LYS A 351 -8.10 -15.40 -5.80
N PRO A 352 -9.38 -15.08 -6.10
CA PRO A 352 -10.51 -15.86 -5.61
C PRO A 352 -10.61 -17.25 -6.24
N ASP A 353 -9.98 -17.48 -7.40
CA ASP A 353 -9.83 -18.78 -8.04
C ASP A 353 -8.59 -18.84 -8.96
N ALA A 354 -8.41 -19.95 -9.69
CA ALA A 354 -7.25 -20.17 -10.56
C ALA A 354 -7.19 -19.30 -11.83
N ASN A 355 -8.31 -18.71 -12.25
CA ASN A 355 -8.46 -17.95 -13.50
C ASN A 355 -8.59 -16.44 -13.26
N LEU A 356 -8.85 -16.02 -12.04
CA LEU A 356 -9.01 -14.62 -11.65
C LEU A 356 -7.85 -14.16 -10.76
N ASP A 357 -7.12 -13.15 -11.23
CA ASP A 357 -5.95 -12.57 -10.55
C ASP A 357 -6.02 -11.04 -10.60
N PHE A 358 -6.52 -10.43 -9.51
CA PHE A 358 -6.66 -8.99 -9.37
C PHE A 358 -5.34 -8.36 -8.91
N CYS A 359 -4.42 -8.17 -9.86
CA CYS A 359 -3.03 -7.83 -9.59
C CYS A 359 -2.58 -6.47 -10.14
N VAL A 360 -3.40 -5.73 -10.90
CA VAL A 360 -3.02 -4.43 -11.47
C VAL A 360 -4.03 -3.33 -11.15
N SER A 361 -3.61 -2.06 -11.26
CA SER A 361 -4.44 -0.87 -11.07
C SER A 361 -5.31 -0.88 -9.80
N HIS A 362 -4.68 -1.20 -8.66
CA HIS A 362 -5.37 -1.26 -7.37
C HIS A 362 -5.78 0.14 -6.90
N GLN A 363 -6.98 0.25 -6.33
CA GLN A 363 -7.54 1.45 -5.74
C GLN A 363 -8.24 1.11 -4.42
N MET A 364 -8.29 2.07 -3.50
CA MET A 364 -9.07 1.93 -2.27
C MET A 364 -9.80 3.22 -1.91
N ILE A 365 -11.01 3.06 -1.38
CA ILE A 365 -11.73 4.09 -0.64
C ILE A 365 -11.66 3.73 0.85
N ILE A 366 -11.26 4.68 1.68
CA ILE A 366 -11.14 4.54 3.13
C ILE A 366 -11.74 5.75 3.85
N GLY A 367 -11.79 5.72 5.20
CA GLY A 367 -12.22 6.86 6.00
C GLY A 367 -13.73 6.99 6.11
N PHE A 368 -14.44 5.86 6.06
CA PHE A 368 -15.91 5.82 6.19
C PHE A 368 -16.35 6.26 7.59
N LYS A 369 -16.72 7.53 7.76
CA LYS A 369 -17.37 8.06 8.96
C LYS A 369 -18.83 8.43 8.67
N PRO A 370 -19.83 7.82 9.36
CA PRO A 370 -21.26 7.98 9.06
C PRO A 370 -21.82 9.29 9.62
N GLN A 371 -21.30 10.42 9.15
CA GLN A 371 -21.73 11.76 9.54
C GLN A 371 -21.48 12.76 8.40
N PRO A 372 -22.33 13.77 8.19
CA PRO A 372 -22.16 14.69 7.07
C PRO A 372 -21.11 15.77 7.31
N GLU A 373 -20.93 16.17 8.58
CA GLU A 373 -20.03 17.24 8.96
C GLU A 373 -18.63 16.67 9.25
N PRO A 374 -17.57 17.26 8.68
CA PRO A 374 -16.21 16.89 9.02
C PRO A 374 -15.91 17.00 10.51
N ASP A 375 -15.17 16.04 11.05
CA ASP A 375 -14.55 16.21 12.36
C ASP A 375 -13.64 17.45 12.36
N LYS A 376 -13.47 18.08 13.52
CA LYS A 376 -12.68 19.32 13.67
C LYS A 376 -11.25 19.21 13.12
N ASP A 377 -10.67 18.01 13.21
CA ASP A 377 -9.28 17.75 12.81
C ASP A 377 -9.18 17.13 11.40
N GLU A 378 -10.30 16.96 10.70
CA GLU A 378 -10.32 16.52 9.30
C GLU A 378 -10.24 17.70 8.34
N GLU A 379 -9.42 17.55 7.31
CA GLU A 379 -9.11 18.60 6.37
C GLU A 379 -9.31 18.12 4.94
N ASN A 380 -9.57 19.06 4.03
CA ASN A 380 -9.63 18.78 2.60
C ASN A 380 -8.22 18.54 2.03
N LYS A 381 -7.68 17.36 2.30
CA LYS A 381 -6.32 16.99 1.90
C LYS A 381 -6.20 16.91 0.39
N SER A 382 -5.17 17.58 -0.14
CA SER A 382 -4.87 17.55 -1.57
C SER A 382 -4.10 16.28 -1.94
N PHE A 383 -4.42 15.67 -3.07
CA PHE A 383 -3.69 14.52 -3.60
C PHE A 383 -3.41 14.73 -5.09
N TRP A 384 -2.14 14.95 -5.41
CA TRP A 384 -1.68 15.28 -6.75
C TRP A 384 -0.58 14.34 -7.21
N GLY A 385 -0.57 14.06 -8.51
CA GLY A 385 0.39 13.19 -9.16
C GLY A 385 1.01 13.85 -10.39
N PHE A 386 2.26 13.53 -10.69
CA PHE A 386 2.90 13.92 -11.95
C PHE A 386 2.42 13.04 -13.11
N SER A 387 2.41 13.61 -14.32
CA SER A 387 2.35 12.84 -15.56
C SER A 387 3.58 11.94 -15.71
N GLU A 388 3.40 10.73 -16.25
CA GLU A 388 4.51 9.82 -16.54
C GLU A 388 5.51 10.38 -17.57
N GLU A 389 5.00 11.08 -18.58
CA GLU A 389 5.80 11.62 -19.68
C GLU A 389 6.49 12.95 -19.31
N GLU A 390 5.87 13.72 -18.42
CA GLU A 390 6.30 15.07 -18.05
C GLU A 390 6.39 15.22 -16.53
N ASN A 391 7.31 14.44 -15.96
CA ASN A 391 7.64 14.45 -14.54
C ASN A 391 8.45 15.69 -14.15
N PHE A 392 8.34 16.09 -12.88
CA PHE A 392 9.18 17.15 -12.32
C PHE A 392 10.66 16.78 -12.39
N ALA A 393 11.52 17.67 -12.85
CA ALA A 393 12.95 17.48 -12.80
C ALA A 393 13.63 18.85 -12.83
N ILE A 394 14.88 18.90 -12.38
CA ILE A 394 15.73 20.07 -12.58
C ILE A 394 16.86 19.74 -13.55
N ARG A 395 17.35 20.77 -14.24
CA ARG A 395 18.52 20.68 -15.10
C ARG A 395 19.50 21.80 -14.78
N ARG A 396 20.79 21.49 -14.90
CA ARG A 396 21.84 22.50 -14.78
C ARG A 396 21.66 23.60 -15.83
N ALA A 397 21.81 24.85 -15.40
CA ALA A 397 21.77 26.03 -16.24
C ALA A 397 22.88 26.99 -15.79
N ASN A 398 24.03 26.97 -16.47
CA ASN A 398 25.24 27.71 -16.08
C ASN A 398 25.70 27.36 -14.64
N LYS A 399 25.71 28.35 -13.74
CA LYS A 399 26.02 28.23 -12.31
C LYS A 399 24.77 28.09 -11.44
N ASP A 400 23.68 27.59 -12.00
CA ASP A 400 22.36 27.46 -11.35
C ASP A 400 21.65 26.20 -11.86
N ALA A 401 20.42 25.99 -11.44
CA ALA A 401 19.51 24.98 -11.95
C ALA A 401 18.17 25.60 -12.37
N LYS A 402 17.52 25.00 -13.37
CA LYS A 402 16.17 25.35 -13.80
C LYS A 402 15.25 24.15 -13.67
N ILE A 403 14.02 24.41 -13.27
CA ILE A 403 12.95 23.42 -13.29
C ILE A 403 12.56 23.18 -14.75
N GLN A 404 12.49 21.90 -15.13
CA GLN A 404 11.95 21.50 -16.43
C GLN A 404 10.44 21.66 -16.45
N GLN A 405 9.82 21.69 -17.63
CA GLN A 405 8.37 21.64 -17.70
C GLN A 405 7.85 20.35 -17.06
N PHE A 406 6.69 20.43 -16.42
CA PHE A 406 6.03 19.27 -15.82
C PHE A 406 4.52 19.41 -15.88
N VAL A 407 3.81 18.30 -15.81
CA VAL A 407 2.34 18.24 -15.76
C VAL A 407 1.90 17.58 -14.46
N LEU A 408 0.92 18.19 -13.81
CA LEU A 408 0.29 17.68 -12.60
C LEU A 408 -1.17 17.33 -12.87
N TYR A 409 -1.67 16.25 -12.26
CA TYR A 409 -3.07 15.88 -12.24
C TYR A 409 -3.60 15.76 -10.81
N ASN A 410 -4.84 16.22 -10.60
CA ASN A 410 -5.54 16.05 -9.33
C ASN A 410 -6.03 14.59 -9.22
N PHE A 411 -5.53 13.82 -8.27
CA PHE A 411 -6.00 12.46 -7.99
C PHE A 411 -6.97 12.40 -6.81
N CYS A 412 -7.17 13.52 -6.11
CA CYS A 412 -8.25 13.64 -5.13
C CYS A 412 -9.60 13.54 -5.82
N TRP A 413 -10.56 12.82 -5.22
CA TRP A 413 -11.92 12.74 -5.74
C TRP A 413 -12.68 14.07 -5.63
N ARG A 414 -12.22 14.97 -4.75
CA ARG A 414 -12.73 16.33 -4.56
C ARG A 414 -12.10 17.28 -5.60
N ASP A 415 -12.87 18.27 -6.00
CA ASP A 415 -12.36 19.34 -6.86
C ASP A 415 -11.34 20.18 -6.07
N PHE A 416 -10.16 20.39 -6.66
CA PHE A 416 -9.07 21.10 -5.99
C PHE A 416 -9.21 22.61 -6.18
N ASN A 417 -9.19 23.34 -5.06
CA ASN A 417 -8.97 24.78 -5.01
C ASN A 417 -7.84 25.06 -4.02
N GLY A 418 -6.75 25.65 -4.49
CA GLY A 418 -5.58 25.80 -3.66
C GLY A 418 -4.35 26.34 -4.36
N ARG A 419 -3.21 26.12 -3.73
CA ARG A 419 -1.92 26.72 -4.06
C ARG A 419 -0.88 25.65 -4.36
N PHE A 420 0.08 26.02 -5.19
CA PHE A 420 1.23 25.20 -5.59
C PHE A 420 2.52 25.86 -5.12
N TYR A 421 3.39 25.05 -4.51
CA TYR A 421 4.63 25.47 -3.89
C TYR A 421 5.81 24.67 -4.44
N LEU A 422 6.92 25.36 -4.64
CA LEU A 422 8.23 24.74 -4.76
C LEU A 422 8.81 24.66 -3.35
N VAL A 423 9.20 23.48 -2.89
CA VAL A 423 9.84 23.31 -1.58
C VAL A 423 11.30 22.95 -1.79
N ILE A 424 12.20 23.79 -1.28
CA ILE A 424 13.65 23.61 -1.33
C ILE A 424 14.11 23.23 0.09
N GLU A 425 14.75 22.08 0.24
CA GLU A 425 15.21 21.57 1.53
C GLU A 425 16.73 21.47 1.52
N ASN A 426 17.37 22.12 2.49
CA ASN A 426 18.79 21.97 2.76
C ASN A 426 18.98 20.74 3.68
N LEU A 427 19.61 19.70 3.14
CA LEU A 427 19.79 18.40 3.80
C LEU A 427 20.86 18.44 4.89
N ASP A 428 21.79 19.41 4.83
CA ASP A 428 22.85 19.53 5.83
C ASP A 428 22.33 20.20 7.13
N THR A 429 21.33 21.06 7.01
CA THR A 429 20.74 21.84 8.12
C THR A 429 19.31 21.43 8.48
N ASN A 430 18.68 20.57 7.68
CA ASN A 430 17.27 20.19 7.76
C ASN A 430 16.30 21.38 7.70
N LYS A 431 16.68 22.47 7.02
CA LYS A 431 15.79 23.62 6.79
C LYS A 431 15.04 23.47 5.47
N ALA A 432 13.73 23.75 5.51
CA ALA A 432 12.86 23.75 4.34
C ALA A 432 12.36 25.17 4.02
N TYR A 433 12.30 25.50 2.74
CA TYR A 433 11.86 26.79 2.22
C TYR A 433 10.76 26.57 1.19
N SER A 434 9.53 26.96 1.53
CA SER A 434 8.37 26.81 0.65
C SER A 434 8.12 28.10 -0.12
N VAL A 435 8.08 28.00 -1.45
CA VAL A 435 7.98 29.14 -2.36
C VAL A 435 6.72 29.03 -3.18
N PHE A 436 5.76 29.92 -2.91
CA PHE A 436 4.55 30.05 -3.70
C PHE A 436 4.88 30.43 -5.16
N PHE A 437 4.31 29.69 -6.11
CA PHE A 437 4.47 29.98 -7.54
C PHE A 437 3.18 30.00 -8.36
N SER A 438 2.08 29.39 -7.90
CA SER A 438 0.79 29.39 -8.60
C SER A 438 -0.37 29.04 -7.66
N GLU A 439 -1.59 29.43 -8.02
CA GLU A 439 -2.83 29.01 -7.38
C GLU A 439 -3.95 28.85 -8.40
N THR A 440 -5.04 28.20 -8.01
CA THR A 440 -6.22 28.03 -8.85
C THR A 440 -7.09 29.28 -8.94
N LYS A 441 -6.98 30.20 -7.97
CA LYS A 441 -7.75 31.44 -7.97
C LYS A 441 -7.14 32.46 -8.93
N GLU A 442 -7.94 32.89 -9.91
CA GLU A 442 -7.54 33.92 -10.87
C GLU A 442 -8.50 35.11 -10.77
N ASN A 443 -7.97 36.31 -10.53
CA ASN A 443 -8.77 37.55 -10.35
C ASN A 443 -9.92 37.41 -9.32
N GLY A 444 -9.72 36.59 -8.29
CA GLY A 444 -10.72 36.33 -7.25
C GLY A 444 -11.75 35.25 -7.59
N VAL A 445 -11.69 34.65 -8.78
CA VAL A 445 -12.55 33.53 -9.21
C VAL A 445 -11.86 32.20 -8.95
N ASP A 446 -12.57 31.27 -8.31
CA ASP A 446 -12.06 29.92 -8.04
C ASP A 446 -12.17 29.05 -9.30
N ASN A 447 -11.04 28.69 -9.90
CA ASN A 447 -10.99 27.74 -11.02
C ASN A 447 -10.66 26.34 -10.51
N SER A 448 -11.67 25.67 -9.96
CA SER A 448 -11.49 24.34 -9.37
C SER A 448 -11.07 23.29 -10.39
N ILE A 449 -10.17 22.38 -10.00
CA ILE A 449 -9.64 21.33 -10.88
C ILE A 449 -10.23 19.99 -10.46
N GLN A 450 -11.02 19.37 -11.34
CA GLN A 450 -11.66 18.07 -11.10
C GLN A 450 -10.63 16.93 -11.05
N GLN A 451 -11.02 15.77 -10.52
CA GLN A 451 -10.17 14.57 -10.55
C GLN A 451 -9.76 14.22 -11.99
N TYR A 452 -8.51 13.79 -12.16
CA TYR A 452 -7.84 13.48 -13.43
C TYR A 452 -7.68 14.65 -14.40
N TYR A 453 -8.13 15.85 -14.05
CA TYR A 453 -7.75 17.08 -14.73
C TYR A 453 -6.49 17.68 -14.10
N GLY A 454 -5.79 18.49 -14.88
CA GLY A 454 -4.43 18.86 -14.55
C GLY A 454 -3.97 20.17 -15.16
N LEU A 455 -2.78 20.59 -14.76
CA LEU A 455 -2.12 21.80 -15.22
C LEU A 455 -0.71 21.46 -15.73
N ARG A 456 -0.31 22.16 -16.78
CA ARG A 456 1.05 22.15 -17.30
C ARG A 456 1.79 23.38 -16.81
N PHE A 457 2.94 23.18 -16.19
CA PHE A 457 3.77 24.26 -15.68
C PHE A 457 5.04 24.41 -16.51
N ILE A 458 5.37 25.65 -16.85
CA ILE A 458 6.60 26.03 -17.57
C ILE A 458 7.33 27.10 -16.73
N PRO A 459 8.06 26.69 -15.66
CA PRO A 459 8.71 27.65 -14.78
C PRO A 459 9.82 28.43 -15.51
N GLY A 460 9.76 29.76 -15.48
CA GLY A 460 10.81 30.62 -16.05
C GLY A 460 12.01 30.86 -15.13
N ASN A 461 11.78 30.79 -13.82
CA ASN A 461 12.77 31.12 -12.80
C ASN A 461 13.76 29.98 -12.53
N THR A 462 14.97 30.34 -12.11
CA THR A 462 15.98 29.40 -11.63
C THR A 462 15.76 29.03 -10.16
N ILE A 463 16.39 27.95 -9.69
CA ILE A 463 16.36 27.55 -8.28
C ILE A 463 16.90 28.65 -7.37
N LYS A 464 17.98 29.33 -7.77
CA LYS A 464 18.48 30.50 -7.03
C LYS A 464 17.44 31.62 -6.93
N GLN A 465 16.71 31.92 -8.01
CA GLN A 465 15.65 32.94 -7.96
C GLN A 465 14.51 32.55 -7.02
N TYR A 466 14.10 31.27 -7.00
CA TYR A 466 13.12 30.78 -6.03
C TYR A 466 13.63 30.85 -4.59
N TYR A 467 14.86 30.43 -4.33
CA TYR A 467 15.47 30.49 -3.00
C TYR A 467 15.58 31.94 -2.50
N ASN A 468 16.07 32.86 -3.35
CA ASN A 468 16.18 34.27 -3.02
C ASN A 468 14.80 34.89 -2.73
N LYS A 469 13.74 34.48 -3.46
CA LYS A 469 12.37 34.94 -3.18
C LYS A 469 11.88 34.49 -1.79
N ALA A 470 12.34 33.33 -1.31
CA ALA A 470 11.93 32.77 -0.02
C ALA A 470 12.70 33.36 1.17
N THR A 471 13.97 33.73 0.96
CA THR A 471 14.90 34.08 2.06
C THR A 471 15.43 35.50 2.01
N SER A 472 15.36 36.17 0.86
CA SER A 472 16.11 37.39 0.55
C SER A 472 17.64 37.23 0.62
N GLU A 473 18.15 35.99 0.63
CA GLU A 473 19.57 35.65 0.74
C GLU A 473 20.05 34.84 -0.48
N THR A 474 21.37 34.74 -0.64
CA THR A 474 21.96 33.82 -1.61
C THR A 474 21.96 32.40 -1.04
N ILE A 475 21.62 31.42 -1.86
CA ILE A 475 21.68 30.00 -1.47
C ILE A 475 23.11 29.62 -1.05
N PRO A 476 23.31 29.14 0.20
CA PRO A 476 24.63 28.75 0.67
C PRO A 476 25.10 27.44 0.03
N ALA A 477 26.38 27.13 0.22
CA ALA A 477 26.92 25.82 -0.16
C ALA A 477 26.23 24.71 0.66
N GLY A 478 26.05 23.55 0.04
CA GLY A 478 25.46 22.39 0.71
C GLY A 478 24.69 21.45 -0.22
N ASN A 479 24.08 20.44 0.39
CA ASN A 479 23.26 19.44 -0.27
C ASN A 479 21.78 19.81 -0.14
N TYR A 480 21.06 19.71 -1.25
CA TYR A 480 19.66 20.10 -1.32
C TYR A 480 18.81 19.06 -2.04
N ARG A 481 17.53 19.04 -1.68
CA ARG A 481 16.47 18.46 -2.52
C ARG A 481 15.38 19.48 -2.78
N VAL A 482 14.64 19.27 -3.85
CA VAL A 482 13.52 20.11 -4.27
C VAL A 482 12.33 19.24 -4.64
N SER A 483 11.13 19.69 -4.30
CA SER A 483 9.86 19.05 -4.63
C SER A 483 8.78 20.06 -4.99
N ILE A 484 7.72 19.59 -5.63
CA ILE A 484 6.46 20.33 -5.74
C ILE A 484 5.51 19.84 -4.66
N GLN A 485 4.83 20.77 -4.01
CA GLN A 485 3.83 20.48 -3.01
C GLN A 485 2.56 21.31 -3.26
N THR A 486 1.41 20.79 -2.85
CA THR A 486 0.10 21.42 -2.98
C THR A 486 -0.51 21.72 -1.64
N GLN A 487 -1.41 22.69 -1.59
CA GLN A 487 -2.19 23.00 -0.40
C GLN A 487 -3.57 23.45 -0.82
N SER A 488 -4.61 22.69 -0.47
CA SER A 488 -5.99 23.17 -0.62
C SER A 488 -6.20 24.40 0.29
N TYR A 489 -7.12 25.32 -0.04
CA TYR A 489 -7.33 26.51 0.80
C TYR A 489 -7.80 26.19 2.24
N GLY A 490 -8.41 25.03 2.46
CA GLY A 490 -8.82 24.52 3.79
C GLY A 490 -7.84 23.53 4.41
N GLU A 491 -6.62 23.45 3.92
CA GLU A 491 -5.60 22.48 4.34
C GLU A 491 -4.45 23.20 5.06
N SER A 492 -4.10 22.72 6.26
CA SER A 492 -3.09 23.37 7.11
C SER A 492 -1.66 23.08 6.65
N ASN A 493 -1.41 21.89 6.10
CA ASN A 493 -0.09 21.42 5.74
C ASN A 493 0.08 21.29 4.22
N LEU A 494 1.32 21.46 3.74
CA LEU A 494 1.65 21.17 2.35
C LEU A 494 1.65 19.65 2.13
N GLN A 495 1.06 19.20 1.01
CA GLN A 495 1.08 17.81 0.57
C GLN A 495 2.11 17.61 -0.54
N PRO A 496 2.96 16.58 -0.45
CA PRO A 496 3.87 16.27 -1.54
C PRO A 496 3.10 15.80 -2.78
N VAL A 497 3.45 16.33 -3.95
CA VAL A 497 3.02 15.77 -5.22
C VAL A 497 3.75 14.44 -5.44
N ARG A 498 3.00 13.40 -5.78
CA ARG A 498 3.49 12.02 -5.91
C ARG A 498 3.85 11.69 -7.37
N ARG A 499 4.75 10.73 -7.59
CA ARG A 499 5.00 10.16 -8.92
C ARG A 499 4.37 8.77 -9.00
N SER A 500 3.85 8.41 -10.17
CA SER A 500 3.56 7.01 -10.47
C SER A 500 4.90 6.29 -10.68
N SER A 501 4.97 5.01 -10.33
CA SER A 501 6.21 4.20 -10.18
C SER A 501 7.00 4.55 -8.91
N ASN A 502 7.75 3.58 -8.34
CA ASN A 502 8.56 3.71 -7.11
C ASN A 502 9.74 4.73 -7.21
N LYS A 503 9.59 5.78 -8.02
CA LYS A 503 10.55 6.84 -8.24
C LYS A 503 10.29 7.97 -7.24
N SER A 504 11.38 8.56 -6.76
CA SER A 504 11.31 9.71 -5.88
C SER A 504 10.56 10.89 -6.51
N PRO A 505 9.68 11.59 -5.78
CA PRO A 505 9.08 12.86 -6.22
C PRO A 505 10.05 14.05 -6.13
N TYR A 506 11.24 13.83 -5.58
CA TYR A 506 12.26 14.85 -5.38
C TYR A 506 13.25 14.91 -6.55
N SER A 507 13.92 16.04 -6.68
CA SER A 507 15.18 16.16 -7.41
C SER A 507 16.22 16.79 -6.49
N TRP A 508 17.50 16.52 -6.73
CA TRP A 508 18.58 16.90 -5.85
C TRP A 508 19.59 17.79 -6.57
N PHE A 509 20.26 18.62 -5.78
CA PHE A 509 21.39 19.40 -6.27
C PHE A 509 22.35 19.70 -5.13
N THR A 510 23.60 19.95 -5.48
CA THR A 510 24.61 20.47 -4.56
C THR A 510 25.02 21.87 -5.01
N VAL A 511 25.36 22.71 -4.04
CA VAL A 511 25.95 24.02 -4.27
C VAL A 511 27.36 24.01 -3.68
N ASP A 512 28.37 24.27 -4.48
CA ASP A 512 29.76 24.36 -4.01
C ASP A 512 30.06 25.73 -3.35
N ASP A 513 31.23 25.85 -2.71
CA ASP A 513 31.68 27.10 -2.06
C ASP A 513 31.82 28.28 -3.04
N SER A 514 31.91 28.01 -4.33
CA SER A 514 31.94 29.02 -5.40
C SER A 514 30.54 29.36 -5.93
N GLY A 515 29.48 28.77 -5.35
CA GLY A 515 28.09 28.95 -5.73
C GLY A 515 27.68 28.25 -7.02
N ASN A 516 28.42 27.25 -7.49
CA ASN A 516 28.06 26.45 -8.67
C ASN A 516 27.16 25.28 -8.29
N PHE A 517 26.22 24.97 -9.18
CA PHE A 517 25.27 23.89 -9.01
C PHE A 517 25.69 22.62 -9.75
N GLU A 518 25.54 21.48 -9.08
CA GLU A 518 25.52 20.15 -9.69
C GLU A 518 24.16 19.50 -9.41
N VAL A 519 23.55 18.86 -10.41
CA VAL A 519 22.15 18.40 -10.36
C VAL A 519 22.08 16.89 -10.52
N SER A 520 21.26 16.23 -9.69
CA SER A 520 20.89 14.82 -9.79
C SER A 520 19.37 14.68 -9.70
N ASN A 521 18.73 14.04 -10.68
CA ASN A 521 17.28 13.78 -10.63
C ASN A 521 16.95 12.42 -9.99
N ASP A 522 17.97 11.66 -9.62
CA ASP A 522 17.89 10.45 -8.81
C ASP A 522 18.42 10.74 -7.39
N PRO A 523 17.97 10.00 -6.35
CA PRO A 523 18.48 10.18 -5.01
C PRO A 523 20.01 10.03 -5.02
N PRO A 524 20.76 10.92 -4.36
CA PRO A 524 22.21 10.79 -4.28
C PRO A 524 22.54 9.45 -3.61
N SER A 525 23.01 8.49 -4.42
CA SER A 525 23.55 7.23 -3.93
C SER A 525 24.96 7.50 -3.41
N THR A 526 25.18 7.31 -2.11
CA THR A 526 26.52 7.23 -1.51
C THR A 526 27.26 5.96 -1.92
N GLY A 527 26.56 5.00 -2.55
CA GLY A 527 27.03 3.63 -2.76
C GLY A 527 27.21 2.83 -1.45
N ILE A 528 26.84 3.38 -0.29
CA ILE A 528 26.95 2.74 1.04
C ILE A 528 25.68 3.06 1.82
N ASN A 529 24.80 2.07 1.98
CA ASN A 529 23.47 2.30 2.54
C ASN A 529 23.38 2.09 4.07
N GLU A 530 24.39 1.47 4.70
CA GLU A 530 24.41 1.25 6.16
C GLU A 530 25.82 0.89 6.68
N VAL A 531 26.13 1.27 7.93
CA VAL A 531 27.32 0.80 8.67
C VAL A 531 26.84 0.27 10.03
N MET A 532 26.84 -1.06 10.18
CA MET A 532 26.53 -1.74 11.43
C MET A 532 27.80 -1.88 12.27
N VAL A 533 27.76 -1.45 13.54
CA VAL A 533 28.86 -1.63 14.49
C VAL A 533 28.37 -2.43 15.69
N ASP A 534 28.90 -3.62 15.91
CA ASP A 534 28.50 -4.53 17.00
C ASP A 534 28.77 -3.99 18.42
N ARG A 535 29.57 -2.91 18.57
CA ARG A 535 29.85 -2.23 19.85
C ARG A 535 30.28 -0.76 19.67
N GLN A 536 29.85 0.09 20.59
CA GLN A 536 30.24 1.51 20.66
C GLN A 536 31.70 1.64 21.16
N TYR A 537 32.61 2.11 20.29
CA TYR A 537 33.98 2.46 20.68
C TYR A 537 34.10 3.99 20.80
N SER A 538 34.29 4.50 22.01
CA SER A 538 34.43 5.94 22.23
C SER A 538 35.81 6.46 21.80
N GLY A 539 35.84 7.59 21.10
CA GLY A 539 37.04 8.42 20.91
C GLY A 539 38.04 8.01 19.82
N ALA A 540 37.84 6.93 19.07
CA ALA A 540 38.72 6.51 17.97
C ALA A 540 38.07 6.69 16.59
N SER A 541 38.85 7.12 15.59
CA SER A 541 38.44 7.18 14.19
C SER A 541 38.92 5.93 13.45
N TYR A 542 38.14 5.45 12.48
CA TYR A 542 38.43 4.26 11.68
C TYR A 542 38.23 4.53 10.19
N THR A 543 39.02 3.90 9.32
CA THR A 543 38.74 3.92 7.87
C THR A 543 37.51 3.07 7.55
N LEU A 544 36.91 3.23 6.36
CA LEU A 544 35.80 2.39 5.88
C LEU A 544 36.15 0.89 5.76
N LYS A 545 37.45 0.53 5.86
CA LYS A 545 37.93 -0.87 5.90
C LYS A 545 38.15 -1.38 7.33
N GLY A 546 37.72 -0.63 8.36
CA GLY A 546 37.84 -1.01 9.77
C GLY A 546 39.23 -0.79 10.39
N ILE A 547 40.11 -0.03 9.75
CA ILE A 547 41.48 0.23 10.27
C ILE A 547 41.45 1.42 11.21
N LYS A 548 41.91 1.25 12.45
CA LYS A 548 42.02 2.33 13.44
C LYS A 548 43.01 3.41 12.99
N ILE A 549 42.57 4.66 13.03
CA ILE A 549 43.36 5.85 12.70
C ILE A 549 43.89 6.41 14.02
N ASN A 550 45.21 6.34 14.23
CA ASN A 550 45.83 6.94 15.41
C ASN A 550 45.89 8.47 15.23
N SER A 551 45.60 9.22 16.29
CA SER A 551 45.58 10.69 16.32
C SER A 551 46.84 11.36 15.79
N ASP A 552 47.95 10.64 15.76
CA ASP A 552 49.28 11.18 15.47
C ASP A 552 49.74 10.84 14.03
N THR A 553 48.83 10.35 13.18
CA THR A 553 49.15 9.93 11.82
C THR A 553 48.93 11.11 10.84
N PRO A 554 49.96 11.61 10.12
CA PRO A 554 49.85 12.78 9.24
C PRO A 554 49.01 12.56 7.96
N ILE A 555 48.41 11.38 7.79
CA ILE A 555 47.71 10.96 6.55
C ILE A 555 46.29 11.58 6.44
N MET A 556 45.91 12.49 7.34
CA MET A 556 44.66 13.26 7.18
C MET A 556 44.81 14.39 6.17
N SER A 557 44.81 14.06 4.88
CA SER A 557 44.59 15.10 3.86
C SER A 557 43.33 14.93 3.03
N LYS A 558 42.79 13.72 2.75
CA LYS A 558 41.46 13.51 2.11
C LYS A 558 40.89 12.10 2.40
N GLY A 559 39.62 11.98 2.81
CA GLY A 559 38.89 10.69 2.84
C GLY A 559 37.69 10.56 3.80
N LEU A 560 36.94 9.47 3.67
CA LEU A 560 35.82 9.08 4.56
C LEU A 560 36.31 8.22 5.74
N PHE A 561 35.85 8.53 6.95
CA PHE A 561 36.16 7.79 8.18
C PHE A 561 34.96 7.70 9.11
N ILE A 562 34.94 6.67 9.95
CA ILE A 562 33.90 6.42 10.96
C ILE A 562 34.43 6.84 12.33
N ARG A 563 33.68 7.65 13.06
CA ARG A 563 33.95 7.98 14.47
C ARG A 563 32.63 8.02 15.22
N GLU A 564 32.56 7.47 16.42
CA GLU A 564 31.35 7.56 17.27
C GLU A 564 30.03 7.21 16.51
N ASN A 565 30.08 6.15 15.70
CA ASN A 565 28.96 5.64 14.89
C ASN A 565 28.44 6.62 13.82
N LYS A 566 29.27 7.60 13.41
CA LYS A 566 28.96 8.53 12.33
C LYS A 566 30.08 8.51 11.29
N ILE A 567 29.70 8.68 10.03
CA ILE A 567 30.64 8.86 8.92
C ILE A 567 30.99 10.34 8.85
N TYR A 568 32.28 10.62 8.75
CA TYR A 568 32.83 11.95 8.56
C TYR A 568 33.63 11.95 7.26
N ALA A 569 33.49 13.02 6.49
CA ALA A 569 34.34 13.32 5.35
C ALA A 569 35.29 14.46 5.75
N LYS A 570 36.57 14.36 5.38
CA LYS A 570 37.55 15.44 5.55
C LYS A 570 38.39 15.61 4.30
#